data_AF-A0A212F371-F1
#
_entry.id   AF-A0A212F371-F1
#
_cell.length_a   1.000
_cell.length_b   1.000
_cell.length_c   1.000
_cell.angle_alpha   90.00
_cell.angle_beta   90.00
_cell.angle_gamma   90.00
#
_symmetry.space_group_name_H-M   'P 1'
#
loop_
_entity.id
_entity.type
_entity.pdbx_description
1 polymer ?
#
loop_
_entity_poly.entity_id
_entity_poly.type
_entity_poly.pdbx_seq_one_letter_code
_entity_poly.pdbx_strand_id
1 'polypeptide(L)'
;MYNNIPLPWLKEKKFLGIWLDPKLTLECHINNVERNACKGLNVMRSLAGVYWGSDPKTLAMMYKTIVRSHFDYSTLAYINANISLLRKLDILQNRALRIITGAMCSTPINSMECESCIPPLLLRRIQIAERFCLKLMSLNNNYTLNHILPPSYNLINSEPYMDCKQLMSGFSPTLLRICVFIKSVFVNMNITDSWPMYSLSFSALIHPVNISNKKILTQSDLHEFIGDNNDVYRIYTDGSKSSDGVTSAFYDPQLKISKCFQINDNCTIYTAECYAILKALEYACNVNNCHIIILTDSQSALLGLEKTCLKYNTSYILYEIKKMLYDMHIHGKVVQLQWVPSHNGIIGNELADQATRGRADGNHSNWMKTPYTDFRCTFTMALKSLYKEYWKTVSKEEGTWYADIQKAPPAQIWYNKLKQYNRKCIVTIITLPDAQSLI
;
A
#
# COMPACT_ATOMS: atom_id res chain seq x y z
N MET A 1 -36.75 18.57 17.23
CA MET A 1 -36.94 19.57 16.16
C MET A 1 -35.57 20.08 15.73
N TYR A 2 -35.39 20.48 14.48
CA TYR A 2 -34.22 21.23 14.00
C TYR A 2 -34.75 22.43 13.23
N ASN A 3 -34.33 23.65 13.59
CA ASN A 3 -34.88 24.91 13.05
C ASN A 3 -36.42 24.96 13.08
N ASN A 4 -37.05 24.62 14.21
CA ASN A 4 -38.51 24.58 14.39
C ASN A 4 -39.29 23.60 13.47
N ILE A 5 -38.59 22.72 12.76
CA ILE A 5 -39.21 21.64 11.98
C ILE A 5 -39.20 20.35 12.83
N PRO A 6 -40.34 19.67 13.03
CA PRO A 6 -40.38 18.36 13.67
C PRO A 6 -39.63 17.35 12.79
N LEU A 7 -38.58 16.75 13.34
CA LEU A 7 -37.84 15.70 12.66
C LEU A 7 -38.59 14.38 12.86
N PRO A 8 -39.10 13.74 11.79
CA PRO A 8 -39.82 12.48 11.93
C PRO A 8 -38.87 11.39 12.40
N TRP A 9 -39.36 10.54 13.31
CA TRP A 9 -38.61 9.36 13.72
C TRP A 9 -38.67 8.33 12.58
N LEU A 10 -37.51 7.97 12.04
CA LEU A 10 -37.39 7.02 10.94
C LEU A 10 -36.77 5.72 11.47
N LYS A 11 -37.36 4.59 11.08
CA LYS A 11 -36.83 3.26 11.43
C LYS A 11 -35.47 2.98 10.79
N GLU A 12 -35.22 3.58 9.63
CA GLU A 12 -33.97 3.46 8.89
C GLU A 12 -33.71 4.77 8.15
N LYS A 13 -32.45 5.21 8.10
CA LYS A 13 -32.03 6.40 7.33
C LYS A 13 -30.73 6.13 6.60
N LYS A 14 -30.72 6.44 5.30
CA LYS A 14 -29.50 6.40 4.50
C LYS A 14 -28.70 7.70 4.66
N PHE A 15 -27.42 7.58 5.00
CA PHE A 15 -26.48 8.69 5.08
C PHE A 15 -25.14 8.30 4.45
N LEU A 16 -24.62 9.12 3.51
CA LEU A 16 -23.38 8.85 2.78
C LEU A 16 -23.27 7.40 2.24
N GLY A 17 -24.37 6.86 1.73
CA GLY A 17 -24.40 5.51 1.17
C GLY A 17 -24.61 4.37 2.17
N ILE A 18 -24.63 4.64 3.47
CA ILE A 18 -24.80 3.65 4.56
C ILE A 18 -26.21 3.75 5.13
N TRP A 19 -26.86 2.61 5.37
CA TRP A 19 -28.15 2.56 6.06
C TRP A 19 -27.95 2.45 7.57
N LEU A 20 -28.49 3.40 8.32
CA LEU A 20 -28.43 3.45 9.77
C LEU A 20 -29.79 3.09 10.35
N ASP A 21 -29.82 2.14 11.27
CA ASP A 21 -30.96 1.82 12.13
C ASP A 21 -30.75 2.40 13.55
N PRO A 22 -31.81 2.63 14.34
CA PRO A 22 -31.73 3.23 15.68
C PRO A 22 -30.79 2.52 16.65
N LYS A 23 -30.54 1.21 16.45
CA LYS A 23 -29.66 0.40 17.28
C LYS A 23 -28.25 0.26 16.71
N LEU A 24 -27.97 0.88 15.56
CA LEU A 24 -26.73 0.77 14.81
C LEU A 24 -26.29 -0.69 14.57
N THR A 25 -27.25 -1.59 14.39
CA THR A 25 -27.00 -3.00 14.09
C THR A 25 -26.46 -3.21 12.68
N LEU A 26 -26.77 -2.27 11.77
CA LEU A 26 -26.40 -2.25 10.35
C LEU A 26 -26.95 -3.46 9.57
N GLU A 27 -27.98 -4.12 10.08
CA GLU A 27 -28.60 -5.28 9.43
C GLU A 27 -29.17 -4.93 8.05
N CYS A 28 -29.98 -3.87 7.98
CA CYS A 28 -30.52 -3.40 6.70
C CYS A 28 -29.40 -3.07 5.70
N HIS A 29 -28.33 -2.43 6.19
CA HIS A 29 -27.17 -2.09 5.37
C HIS A 29 -26.48 -3.33 4.81
N ILE A 30 -26.15 -4.32 5.65
CA ILE A 30 -25.49 -5.56 5.20
C ILE A 30 -26.41 -6.33 4.25
N ASN A 31 -27.71 -6.43 4.52
CA ASN A 31 -28.67 -7.08 3.62
C ASN A 31 -28.73 -6.38 2.24
N ASN A 32 -28.55 -5.06 2.20
CA ASN A 32 -28.48 -4.31 0.94
C ASN A 32 -27.13 -4.52 0.23
N VAL A 33 -26.02 -4.56 0.96
CA VAL A 33 -24.69 -4.90 0.41
C VAL A 33 -24.71 -6.31 -0.20
N GLU A 34 -25.27 -7.28 0.51
CA GLU A 34 -25.43 -8.66 0.04
C GLU A 34 -26.23 -8.71 -1.27
N ARG A 35 -27.40 -8.05 -1.32
CA ARG A 35 -28.24 -7.99 -2.52
C ARG A 35 -27.51 -7.40 -3.73
N ASN A 36 -26.71 -6.36 -3.55
CA ASN A 36 -25.96 -5.74 -4.64
C ASN A 36 -24.76 -6.61 -5.08
N ALA A 37 -24.01 -7.16 -4.12
CA ALA A 37 -22.90 -8.07 -4.39
C ALA A 37 -23.36 -9.35 -5.13
N CYS A 38 -24.54 -9.88 -4.78
CA CYS A 38 -25.16 -11.02 -5.47
C CYS A 38 -25.38 -10.77 -6.97
N LYS A 39 -25.74 -9.55 -7.38
CA LYS A 39 -25.91 -9.22 -8.80
C LYS A 39 -24.59 -9.35 -9.56
N GLY A 40 -23.50 -8.84 -8.99
CA GLY A 40 -22.16 -8.99 -9.56
C GLY A 40 -21.72 -10.46 -9.63
N LEU A 41 -22.07 -11.25 -8.62
CA LEU A 41 -21.78 -12.68 -8.60
C LEU A 41 -22.52 -13.45 -9.70
N ASN A 42 -23.76 -13.07 -10.01
CA ASN A 42 -24.51 -13.66 -11.12
C ASN A 42 -23.87 -13.34 -12.49
N VAL A 43 -23.35 -12.12 -12.68
CA VAL A 43 -22.58 -11.75 -13.88
C VAL A 43 -21.32 -12.60 -14.00
N MET A 44 -20.58 -12.77 -12.90
CA MET A 44 -19.42 -13.66 -12.91
C MET A 44 -19.80 -15.10 -13.27
N ARG A 45 -20.92 -15.60 -12.74
CA ARG A 45 -21.40 -16.96 -13.02
C ARG A 45 -21.69 -17.16 -14.51
N SER A 46 -22.30 -16.19 -15.17
CA SER A 46 -22.55 -16.28 -16.62
C SER A 46 -21.28 -16.30 -17.47
N LEU A 47 -20.11 -15.97 -16.89
CA LEU A 47 -18.83 -15.93 -17.57
C LEU A 47 -17.90 -17.09 -17.16
N ALA A 48 -18.30 -17.94 -16.23
CA ALA A 48 -17.41 -18.88 -15.55
C ALA A 48 -17.55 -20.35 -15.97
N GLY A 49 -18.06 -20.62 -17.19
CA GLY A 49 -18.14 -21.98 -17.72
C GLY A 49 -16.80 -22.73 -17.66
N VAL A 50 -16.82 -24.03 -17.39
CA VAL A 50 -15.59 -24.83 -17.18
C VAL A 50 -14.71 -24.88 -18.44
N TYR A 51 -15.32 -25.08 -19.60
CA TYR A 51 -14.60 -25.26 -20.87
C TYR A 51 -14.52 -24.00 -21.74
N TRP A 52 -15.45 -23.06 -21.57
CA TRP A 52 -15.59 -21.87 -22.42
C TRP A 52 -15.50 -20.55 -21.63
N GLY A 53 -15.42 -20.61 -20.31
CA GLY A 53 -15.46 -19.42 -19.45
C GLY A 53 -14.15 -18.64 -19.40
N SER A 54 -14.22 -17.46 -18.77
CA SER A 54 -13.09 -16.57 -18.55
C SER A 54 -12.03 -17.19 -17.64
N ASP A 55 -10.77 -16.84 -17.88
CA ASP A 55 -9.66 -17.33 -17.08
C ASP A 55 -9.84 -16.98 -15.58
N PRO A 56 -9.39 -17.85 -14.66
CA PRO A 56 -9.55 -17.61 -13.22
C PRO A 56 -8.97 -16.27 -12.74
N LYS A 57 -7.92 -15.76 -13.38
CA LYS A 57 -7.30 -14.47 -13.02
C LYS A 57 -8.23 -13.30 -13.36
N THR A 58 -8.88 -13.33 -14.53
CA THR A 58 -9.90 -12.36 -14.93
C THR A 58 -11.13 -12.46 -14.03
N LEU A 59 -11.61 -13.67 -13.71
CA LEU A 59 -12.72 -13.83 -12.75
C LEU A 59 -12.35 -13.30 -11.36
N ALA A 60 -11.13 -13.54 -10.88
CA ALA A 60 -10.65 -12.97 -9.62
C ALA A 60 -10.56 -11.45 -9.68
N MET A 61 -10.19 -10.87 -10.83
CA MET A 61 -10.24 -9.43 -11.05
C MET A 61 -11.68 -8.90 -10.99
N MET A 62 -12.63 -9.55 -11.68
CA MET A 62 -14.05 -9.21 -11.66
C MET A 62 -14.66 -9.29 -10.25
N TYR A 63 -14.31 -10.32 -9.48
CA TYR A 63 -14.71 -10.40 -8.07
C TYR A 63 -14.24 -9.17 -7.29
N LYS A 64 -12.95 -8.82 -7.43
CA LYS A 64 -12.36 -7.69 -6.70
C LYS A 64 -12.99 -6.35 -7.09
N THR A 65 -13.41 -6.18 -8.34
CA THR A 65 -13.94 -4.91 -8.86
C THR A 65 -15.44 -4.76 -8.71
N ILE A 66 -16.23 -5.82 -8.92
CA ILE A 66 -17.71 -5.76 -8.94
C ILE A 66 -18.31 -6.22 -7.61
N VAL A 67 -17.78 -7.28 -7.01
CA VAL A 67 -18.39 -7.89 -5.80
C VAL A 67 -17.74 -7.32 -4.55
N ARG A 68 -16.42 -7.46 -4.40
CA ARG A 68 -15.67 -7.05 -3.20
C ARG A 68 -15.69 -5.55 -2.96
N SER A 69 -15.83 -4.74 -4.01
CA SER A 69 -15.95 -3.29 -3.91
C SER A 69 -17.15 -2.86 -3.04
N HIS A 70 -18.26 -3.60 -3.09
CA HIS A 70 -19.41 -3.37 -2.21
C HIS A 70 -19.09 -3.65 -0.74
N PHE A 71 -18.29 -4.70 -0.46
CA PHE A 71 -17.83 -5.02 0.89
C PHE A 71 -16.86 -3.94 1.39
N ASP A 72 -15.86 -3.59 0.57
CA ASP A 72 -14.80 -2.67 0.92
C ASP A 72 -15.33 -1.26 1.25
N TYR A 73 -16.33 -0.76 0.50
CA TYR A 73 -16.86 0.60 0.63
C TYR A 73 -17.32 0.96 2.05
N SER A 74 -18.02 0.04 2.71
CA SER A 74 -18.68 0.30 4.00
C SER A 74 -18.06 -0.49 5.16
N THR A 75 -16.91 -1.13 4.92
CA THR A 75 -16.21 -1.96 5.91
C THR A 75 -16.05 -1.27 7.26
N LEU A 76 -15.66 0.01 7.28
CA LEU A 76 -15.41 0.73 8.54
C LEU A 76 -16.65 0.90 9.41
N ALA A 77 -17.84 0.93 8.80
CA ALA A 77 -19.10 1.03 9.54
C ALA A 77 -19.46 -0.31 10.19
N TYR A 78 -19.30 -1.41 9.46
CA TYR A 78 -19.79 -2.72 9.90
C TYR A 78 -18.70 -3.68 10.40
N ILE A 79 -17.43 -3.28 10.44
CA ILE A 79 -16.32 -4.13 10.93
C ILE A 79 -16.59 -4.72 12.33
N ASN A 80 -17.40 -4.04 13.12
CA ASN A 80 -17.84 -4.39 14.46
C ASN A 80 -19.24 -4.99 14.55
N ALA A 81 -19.89 -5.26 13.41
CA ALA A 81 -21.21 -5.87 13.36
C ALA A 81 -21.18 -7.32 13.88
N ASN A 82 -22.35 -7.85 14.20
CA ASN A 82 -22.50 -9.23 14.68
C ASN A 82 -21.88 -10.23 13.70
N ILE A 83 -21.15 -11.21 14.23
CA ILE A 83 -20.51 -12.29 13.45
C ILE A 83 -21.53 -13.01 12.54
N SER A 84 -22.75 -13.27 13.03
CA SER A 84 -23.79 -13.93 12.21
C SER A 84 -24.17 -13.12 10.97
N LEU A 85 -24.15 -11.78 11.09
CA LEU A 85 -24.44 -10.87 10.01
C LEU A 85 -23.25 -10.76 9.04
N LEU A 86 -22.02 -10.73 9.57
CA LEU A 86 -20.79 -10.76 8.76
C LEU A 86 -20.68 -12.05 7.93
N ARG A 87 -21.12 -13.20 8.48
CA ARG A 87 -21.11 -14.49 7.78
C ARG A 87 -21.91 -14.46 6.48
N LYS A 88 -22.94 -13.61 6.34
CA LYS A 88 -23.66 -13.43 5.07
C LYS A 88 -22.73 -12.99 3.95
N LEU A 89 -21.79 -12.08 4.24
CA LEU A 89 -20.79 -11.61 3.28
C LEU A 89 -19.72 -12.68 3.00
N ASP A 90 -19.30 -13.42 4.03
CA ASP A 90 -18.33 -14.50 3.89
C ASP A 90 -18.87 -15.61 2.96
N ILE A 91 -20.16 -15.96 3.07
CA ILE A 91 -20.84 -16.89 2.15
C ILE A 91 -20.77 -16.40 0.69
N LEU A 92 -20.92 -15.10 0.44
CA LEU A 92 -20.79 -14.55 -0.91
C LEU A 92 -19.36 -14.62 -1.44
N GLN A 93 -18.35 -14.36 -0.60
CA GLN A 93 -16.95 -14.62 -0.99
C GLN A 93 -16.77 -16.09 -1.35
N ASN A 94 -17.22 -17.02 -0.51
CA ASN A 94 -17.06 -18.47 -0.75
C ASN A 94 -17.68 -18.91 -2.09
N ARG A 95 -18.87 -18.37 -2.42
CA ARG A 95 -19.50 -18.58 -3.74
C ARG A 95 -18.65 -18.03 -4.88
N ALA A 96 -18.07 -16.83 -4.72
CA ALA A 96 -17.20 -16.24 -5.72
C ALA A 96 -15.90 -17.04 -5.91
N LEU A 97 -15.31 -17.54 -4.83
CA LEU A 97 -14.13 -18.40 -4.88
C LEU A 97 -14.40 -19.66 -5.71
N ARG A 98 -15.53 -20.34 -5.49
CA ARG A 98 -15.94 -21.50 -6.29
C ARG A 98 -16.11 -21.17 -7.77
N ILE A 99 -16.66 -20.00 -8.10
CA ILE A 99 -16.79 -19.53 -9.50
C ILE A 99 -15.41 -19.31 -10.14
N ILE A 100 -14.48 -18.72 -9.38
CA ILE A 100 -13.12 -18.43 -9.85
C ILE A 100 -12.36 -19.73 -10.12
N THR A 101 -12.33 -20.63 -9.13
CA THR A 101 -11.54 -21.86 -9.15
C THR A 101 -12.20 -22.99 -9.94
N GLY A 102 -13.53 -22.96 -10.08
CA GLY A 102 -14.32 -24.08 -10.61
C GLY A 102 -14.44 -25.25 -9.62
N ALA A 103 -14.02 -25.07 -8.36
CA ALA A 103 -13.98 -26.11 -7.35
C ALA A 103 -15.38 -26.63 -6.97
N MET A 104 -15.47 -27.93 -6.63
CA MET A 104 -16.71 -28.58 -6.20
C MET A 104 -17.26 -27.93 -4.92
N CYS A 105 -18.58 -28.03 -4.68
CA CYS A 105 -19.23 -27.48 -3.49
C CYS A 105 -18.69 -28.05 -2.16
N SER A 106 -18.17 -29.28 -2.17
CA SER A 106 -17.54 -29.95 -1.02
C SER A 106 -16.12 -29.45 -0.73
N THR A 107 -15.48 -28.72 -1.65
CA THR A 107 -14.10 -28.25 -1.47
C THR A 107 -14.03 -27.30 -0.27
N PRO A 108 -13.10 -27.53 0.68
CA PRO A 108 -12.87 -26.67 1.84
C PRO A 108 -12.58 -25.21 1.46
N ILE A 109 -13.06 -24.28 2.27
CA ILE A 109 -13.03 -22.85 1.94
C ILE A 109 -11.61 -22.31 2.04
N ASN A 110 -10.89 -22.67 3.09
CA ASN A 110 -9.49 -22.34 3.27
C ASN A 110 -8.65 -22.75 2.05
N SER A 111 -8.83 -23.97 1.52
CA SER A 111 -8.12 -24.42 0.32
C SER A 111 -8.38 -23.50 -0.87
N MET A 112 -9.63 -23.07 -1.07
CA MET A 112 -9.97 -22.13 -2.15
C MET A 112 -9.40 -20.73 -1.94
N GLU A 113 -9.36 -20.23 -0.71
CA GLU A 113 -8.73 -18.95 -0.37
C GLU A 113 -7.23 -18.96 -0.68
N CYS A 114 -6.57 -20.07 -0.38
CA CYS A 114 -5.17 -20.33 -0.67
C CYS A 114 -4.92 -20.42 -2.19
N GLU A 115 -5.68 -21.27 -2.87
CA GLU A 115 -5.60 -21.55 -4.31
C GLU A 115 -5.81 -20.30 -5.17
N SER A 116 -6.79 -19.47 -4.80
CA SER A 116 -7.11 -18.23 -5.52
C SER A 116 -6.25 -17.02 -5.09
N CYS A 117 -5.43 -17.17 -4.05
CA CYS A 117 -4.73 -16.08 -3.37
C CYS A 117 -5.67 -14.93 -2.95
N ILE A 118 -6.88 -15.27 -2.49
CA ILE A 118 -7.87 -14.34 -1.94
C ILE A 118 -8.06 -14.70 -0.47
N PRO A 119 -7.54 -13.89 0.48
CA PRO A 119 -7.63 -14.21 1.90
C PRO A 119 -9.06 -14.05 2.44
N PRO A 120 -9.34 -14.56 3.65
CA PRO A 120 -10.59 -14.33 4.36
C PRO A 120 -11.00 -12.86 4.40
N LEU A 121 -12.31 -12.57 4.29
CA LEU A 121 -12.83 -11.20 4.37
C LEU A 121 -12.45 -10.52 5.69
N LEU A 122 -12.31 -11.27 6.79
CA LEU A 122 -11.85 -10.72 8.07
C LEU A 122 -10.50 -9.99 7.93
N LEU A 123 -9.52 -10.63 7.29
CA LEU A 123 -8.20 -10.02 7.07
C LEU A 123 -8.29 -8.81 6.14
N ARG A 124 -9.20 -8.84 5.16
CA ARG A 124 -9.47 -7.69 4.29
C ARG A 124 -10.08 -6.52 5.07
N ARG A 125 -11.01 -6.79 6.00
CA ARG A 125 -11.64 -5.76 6.84
C ARG A 125 -10.61 -5.07 7.71
N ILE A 126 -9.74 -5.85 8.35
CA ILE A 126 -8.62 -5.36 9.16
C ILE A 126 -7.69 -4.49 8.30
N GLN A 127 -7.30 -4.95 7.11
CA GLN A 127 -6.46 -4.17 6.20
C GLN A 127 -7.05 -2.79 5.85
N ILE A 128 -8.37 -2.70 5.65
CA ILE A 128 -9.04 -1.43 5.35
C ILE A 128 -9.07 -0.54 6.59
N ALA A 129 -9.35 -1.11 7.76
CA ALA A 129 -9.34 -0.40 9.04
C ALA A 129 -7.95 0.15 9.37
N GLU A 130 -6.88 -0.62 9.18
CA GLU A 130 -5.49 -0.18 9.37
C GLU A 130 -5.15 1.01 8.46
N ARG A 131 -5.48 0.92 7.17
CA ARG A 131 -5.24 2.02 6.22
C ARG A 131 -6.02 3.28 6.60
N PHE A 132 -7.22 3.11 7.11
CA PHE A 132 -8.04 4.22 7.58
C PHE A 132 -7.46 4.84 8.86
N CYS A 133 -7.17 4.05 9.90
CA CYS A 133 -6.57 4.55 11.14
C CYS A 133 -5.20 5.21 10.88
N LEU A 134 -4.34 4.65 10.00
CA LEU A 134 -3.08 5.28 9.61
C LEU A 134 -3.29 6.67 9.01
N LYS A 135 -4.26 6.82 8.09
CA LYS A 135 -4.60 8.11 7.50
C LYS A 135 -5.22 9.04 8.55
N LEU A 136 -6.03 8.51 9.47
CA LEU A 136 -6.64 9.29 10.55
C LEU A 136 -5.56 9.91 11.44
N MET A 137 -4.54 9.11 11.81
CA MET A 137 -3.40 9.51 12.66
C MET A 137 -2.45 10.50 11.98
N SER A 138 -2.43 10.54 10.65
CA SER A 138 -1.66 11.53 9.90
C SER A 138 -2.35 12.91 9.82
N LEU A 139 -3.58 13.03 10.31
CA LEU A 139 -4.28 14.31 10.35
C LEU A 139 -4.06 14.96 11.71
N ASN A 140 -3.66 16.23 11.71
CA ASN A 140 -3.57 16.99 12.94
C ASN A 140 -5.01 17.31 13.44
N ASN A 141 -5.15 17.69 14.72
CA ASN A 141 -6.41 18.15 15.33
C ASN A 141 -7.68 17.33 15.01
N ASN A 142 -7.55 16.03 14.78
CA ASN A 142 -8.69 15.23 14.37
C ASN A 142 -9.65 15.04 15.56
N TYR A 143 -10.90 15.46 15.40
CA TYR A 143 -11.92 15.35 16.46
C TYR A 143 -12.05 13.91 17.00
N THR A 144 -11.99 12.91 16.12
CA THR A 144 -12.06 11.50 16.50
C THR A 144 -10.88 11.12 17.40
N LEU A 145 -9.67 11.56 17.07
CA LEU A 145 -8.47 11.26 17.84
C LEU A 145 -8.39 12.01 19.18
N ASN A 146 -8.92 13.23 19.22
CA ASN A 146 -8.80 14.12 20.38
C ASN A 146 -9.95 13.97 21.38
N HIS A 147 -11.15 13.60 20.92
CA HIS A 147 -12.34 13.56 21.77
C HIS A 147 -13.00 12.18 21.86
N ILE A 148 -12.93 11.36 20.82
CA ILE A 148 -13.59 10.04 20.82
C ILE A 148 -12.63 8.95 21.30
N LEU A 149 -11.37 8.98 20.84
CA LEU A 149 -10.37 7.98 21.15
C LEU A 149 -9.94 7.97 22.64
N PRO A 150 -9.71 9.12 23.32
CA PRO A 150 -9.22 9.11 24.70
C PRO A 150 -10.21 8.54 25.72
N PRO A 151 -11.52 8.87 25.70
CA PRO A 151 -12.51 8.19 26.53
C PRO A 151 -12.57 6.69 26.24
N SER A 152 -12.42 6.31 24.98
CA SER A 152 -12.42 4.92 24.53
C SER A 152 -11.15 4.15 24.96
N TYR A 153 -10.02 4.85 25.14
CA TYR A 153 -8.76 4.28 25.61
C TYR A 153 -8.86 3.84 27.08
N ASN A 154 -9.52 4.65 27.92
CA ASN A 154 -9.77 4.30 29.32
C ASN A 154 -10.65 3.04 29.47
N LEU A 155 -11.50 2.74 28.48
CA LEU A 155 -12.29 1.52 28.43
C LEU A 155 -11.47 0.28 28.00
N ILE A 156 -10.33 0.47 27.31
CA ILE A 156 -9.46 -0.61 26.83
C ILE A 156 -8.32 -0.92 27.80
N ASN A 157 -7.85 0.04 28.59
CA ASN A 157 -6.70 -0.15 29.50
C ASN A 157 -6.91 -1.17 30.63
N SER A 158 -8.10 -1.78 30.74
CA SER A 158 -8.34 -2.97 31.56
C SER A 158 -7.98 -4.29 30.84
N GLU A 159 -7.65 -4.26 29.55
CA GLU A 159 -7.18 -5.41 28.76
C GLU A 159 -5.63 -5.42 28.69
N PRO A 160 -4.97 -6.59 28.84
CA PRO A 160 -3.51 -6.69 28.77
C PRO A 160 -2.97 -6.28 27.39
N TYR A 161 -1.73 -5.79 27.38
CA TYR A 161 -1.01 -5.23 26.22
C TYR A 161 -1.20 -6.02 24.91
N MET A 162 -1.64 -5.32 23.86
CA MET A 162 -2.17 -5.89 22.63
C MET A 162 -1.09 -6.23 21.59
N ASP A 163 -0.81 -7.52 21.37
CA ASP A 163 -0.11 -8.03 20.19
C ASP A 163 -1.10 -8.21 19.01
N CYS A 164 -0.60 -8.31 17.77
CA CYS A 164 -1.37 -8.55 16.54
C CYS A 164 -2.33 -9.75 16.65
N LYS A 165 -2.00 -10.75 17.47
CA LYS A 165 -2.86 -11.90 17.76
C LYS A 165 -4.12 -11.53 18.57
N GLN A 166 -4.02 -10.57 19.48
CA GLN A 166 -5.13 -10.14 20.33
C GLN A 166 -6.06 -9.12 19.66
N LEU A 167 -5.66 -8.52 18.52
CA LEU A 167 -6.55 -7.72 17.65
C LEU A 167 -7.77 -8.51 17.14
N MET A 168 -7.74 -9.83 17.23
CA MET A 168 -8.79 -10.73 16.73
C MET A 168 -9.70 -11.28 17.85
N SER A 169 -9.28 -11.22 19.13
CA SER A 169 -9.93 -11.96 20.24
C SER A 169 -10.36 -11.13 21.46
N GLY A 170 -9.92 -9.87 21.59
CA GLY A 170 -10.40 -8.95 22.65
C GLY A 170 -11.88 -8.59 22.55
N PHE A 171 -12.48 -8.23 23.70
CA PHE A 171 -13.88 -7.81 23.81
C PHE A 171 -14.11 -6.40 23.22
N SER A 172 -13.03 -5.62 23.13
CA SER A 172 -13.04 -4.27 22.61
C SER A 172 -13.21 -4.21 21.07
N PRO A 173 -13.85 -3.14 20.55
CA PRO A 173 -14.05 -2.98 19.12
C PRO A 173 -12.77 -3.08 18.28
N THR A 174 -12.76 -3.91 17.21
CA THR A 174 -11.59 -4.11 16.34
C THR A 174 -11.01 -2.82 15.77
N LEU A 175 -11.85 -1.91 15.28
CA LEU A 175 -11.40 -0.61 14.75
C LEU A 175 -10.66 0.22 15.82
N LEU A 176 -11.17 0.20 17.05
CA LEU A 176 -10.61 0.94 18.16
C LEU A 176 -9.25 0.36 18.58
N ARG A 177 -9.13 -0.97 18.68
CA ARG A 177 -7.87 -1.66 18.97
C ARG A 177 -6.77 -1.32 17.95
N ILE A 178 -7.11 -1.34 16.66
CA ILE A 178 -6.18 -0.98 15.58
C ILE A 178 -5.71 0.47 15.74
N CYS A 179 -6.63 1.39 16.00
CA CYS A 179 -6.29 2.80 16.19
C CYS A 179 -5.41 3.00 17.45
N VAL A 180 -5.67 2.31 18.57
CA VAL A 180 -4.81 2.36 19.77
C VAL A 180 -3.40 1.83 19.48
N PHE A 181 -3.30 0.68 18.81
CA PHE A 181 -2.02 0.08 18.41
C PHE A 181 -1.20 1.02 17.51
N ILE A 182 -1.83 1.64 16.51
CA ILE A 182 -1.12 2.59 15.64
C ILE A 182 -0.57 3.78 16.44
N LYS A 183 -1.36 4.30 17.38
CA LYS A 183 -0.97 5.45 18.21
C LYS A 183 0.21 5.14 19.13
N SER A 184 0.32 3.92 19.65
CA SER A 184 1.43 3.53 20.53
C SER A 184 2.73 3.23 19.78
N VAL A 185 2.64 2.70 18.55
CA VAL A 185 3.82 2.22 17.81
C VAL A 185 4.44 3.31 16.92
N PHE A 186 3.65 4.22 16.34
CA PHE A 186 4.14 5.10 15.27
C PHE A 186 4.25 6.56 15.70
N VAL A 187 5.35 6.89 16.38
CA VAL A 187 5.59 8.22 16.98
C VAL A 187 6.16 9.26 15.99
N ASN A 188 6.85 8.83 14.93
CA ASN A 188 7.49 9.73 13.96
C ASN A 188 6.75 9.82 12.61
N MET A 189 5.42 9.79 12.63
CA MET A 189 4.59 9.96 11.44
C MET A 189 4.55 11.45 11.00
N ASN A 190 4.44 11.69 9.69
CA ASN A 190 4.12 13.02 9.17
C ASN A 190 2.64 13.34 9.43
N ILE A 191 2.39 14.41 10.19
CA ILE A 191 1.05 14.84 10.59
C ILE A 191 0.78 16.19 9.94
N THR A 192 -0.30 16.30 9.15
CA THR A 192 -0.70 17.54 8.48
C THR A 192 -2.21 17.71 8.47
N ASP A 193 -2.69 18.92 8.73
CA ASP A 193 -4.12 19.29 8.57
C ASP A 193 -4.48 19.59 7.11
N SER A 194 -3.49 20.10 6.37
CA SER A 194 -3.63 20.44 4.96
C SER A 194 -3.13 19.29 4.09
N TRP A 195 -3.74 19.20 2.92
CA TRP A 195 -3.25 18.29 1.90
C TRP A 195 -1.96 18.90 1.37
N PRO A 196 -0.86 18.14 1.21
CA PRO A 196 0.43 18.71 0.82
C PRO A 196 0.41 19.51 -0.50
N MET A 197 -0.59 19.26 -1.37
CA MET A 197 -0.82 20.06 -2.57
C MET A 197 -1.18 21.53 -2.27
N TYR A 198 -1.86 21.80 -1.16
CA TYR A 198 -2.27 23.15 -0.76
C TYR A 198 -1.20 23.90 0.04
N SER A 199 -0.10 23.24 0.43
CA SER A 199 1.02 23.91 1.10
C SER A 199 2.00 24.59 0.13
N LEU A 200 1.85 24.37 -1.17
CA LEU A 200 2.69 24.95 -2.22
C LEU A 200 1.99 26.10 -2.93
N SER A 201 2.77 27.02 -3.49
CA SER A 201 2.24 27.97 -4.47
C SER A 201 1.78 27.22 -5.72
N PHE A 202 0.72 27.72 -6.35
CA PHE A 202 0.19 27.13 -7.58
C PHE A 202 1.28 27.05 -8.67
N SER A 203 2.11 28.09 -8.79
CA SER A 203 3.23 28.15 -9.72
C SER A 203 4.22 27.01 -9.51
N ALA A 204 4.60 26.69 -8.26
CA ALA A 204 5.51 25.58 -7.96
C ALA A 204 4.89 24.22 -8.30
N LEU A 205 3.56 24.08 -8.15
CA LEU A 205 2.86 22.83 -8.44
C LEU A 205 2.82 22.51 -9.95
N ILE A 206 2.55 23.53 -10.77
CA ILE A 206 2.40 23.40 -12.22
C ILE A 206 3.72 23.53 -12.98
N HIS A 207 4.78 24.02 -12.32
CA HIS A 207 6.08 24.17 -12.96
C HIS A 207 6.58 22.81 -13.48
N PRO A 208 6.90 22.70 -14.78
CA PRO A 208 7.34 21.43 -15.35
C PRO A 208 8.69 21.05 -14.74
N VAL A 209 8.79 19.80 -14.28
CA VAL A 209 10.06 19.26 -13.82
C VAL A 209 10.88 18.86 -15.04
N ASN A 210 12.10 19.38 -15.16
CA ASN A 210 13.00 19.08 -16.26
C ASN A 210 13.57 17.65 -16.11
N ILE A 211 12.88 16.67 -16.69
CA ILE A 211 13.27 15.26 -16.69
C ILE A 211 13.69 14.89 -18.11
N SER A 212 14.89 14.33 -18.25
CA SER A 212 15.40 13.86 -19.53
C SER A 212 14.78 12.53 -19.94
N ASN A 213 14.40 12.41 -21.22
CA ASN A 213 13.92 11.18 -21.83
C ASN A 213 15.01 10.39 -22.54
N LYS A 214 16.27 10.84 -22.49
CA LYS A 214 17.38 10.12 -23.13
C LYS A 214 17.66 8.81 -22.38
N LYS A 215 17.82 7.74 -23.15
CA LYS A 215 18.18 6.43 -22.63
C LYS A 215 19.69 6.36 -22.43
N ILE A 216 20.10 6.28 -21.18
CA ILE A 216 21.49 6.03 -20.78
C ILE A 216 21.53 4.59 -20.29
N LEU A 217 22.33 3.73 -20.91
CA LEU A 217 22.46 2.33 -20.52
C LEU A 217 23.86 1.99 -20.03
N THR A 218 24.87 2.72 -20.50
CA THR A 218 26.29 2.52 -20.23
C THR A 218 26.99 3.81 -19.81
N GLN A 219 28.19 3.67 -19.25
CA GLN A 219 29.07 4.81 -18.93
C GLN A 219 29.40 5.66 -20.18
N SER A 220 29.52 5.03 -21.36
CA SER A 220 29.78 5.73 -22.62
C SER A 220 28.61 6.60 -23.04
N ASP A 221 27.38 6.09 -22.95
CA ASP A 221 26.16 6.87 -23.25
C ASP A 221 26.05 8.08 -22.34
N LEU A 222 26.45 7.94 -21.07
CA LEU A 222 26.46 9.02 -20.09
C LEU A 222 27.50 10.09 -20.44
N HIS A 223 28.69 9.67 -20.88
CA HIS A 223 29.73 10.58 -21.34
C HIS A 223 29.27 11.37 -22.57
N GLU A 224 28.64 10.70 -23.55
CA GLU A 224 28.06 11.35 -24.73
C GLU A 224 26.93 12.31 -24.35
N PHE A 225 26.09 11.92 -23.38
CA PHE A 225 24.99 12.76 -22.91
C PHE A 225 25.47 14.06 -22.26
N ILE A 226 26.49 14.00 -21.40
CA ILE A 226 27.06 15.16 -20.71
C ILE A 226 27.88 16.01 -21.68
N GLY A 227 28.56 15.38 -22.64
CA GLY A 227 29.55 16.00 -23.50
C GLY A 227 30.77 16.51 -22.72
N ASP A 228 31.63 17.28 -23.38
CA ASP A 228 32.83 17.89 -22.77
C ASP A 228 32.52 19.14 -21.94
N ASN A 229 31.26 19.33 -21.56
CA ASN A 229 30.80 20.55 -20.91
C ASN A 229 31.13 20.56 -19.41
N ASN A 230 32.31 21.08 -19.07
CA ASN A 230 32.82 21.17 -17.70
C ASN A 230 31.97 22.05 -16.77
N ASP A 231 31.05 22.87 -17.31
CA ASP A 231 30.18 23.73 -16.50
C ASP A 231 29.00 22.97 -15.85
N VAL A 232 28.76 21.72 -16.28
CA VAL A 232 27.66 20.90 -15.76
C VAL A 232 28.05 20.20 -14.45
N TYR A 233 27.38 20.59 -13.36
CA TYR A 233 27.51 19.92 -12.07
C TYR A 233 26.67 18.65 -12.02
N ARG A 234 27.17 17.59 -11.38
CA ARG A 234 26.56 16.25 -11.44
C ARG A 234 26.44 15.72 -10.03
N ILE A 235 25.29 15.18 -9.66
CA ILE A 235 25.11 14.54 -8.36
C ILE A 235 24.36 13.23 -8.59
N TYR A 236 24.91 12.14 -8.06
CA TYR A 236 24.28 10.83 -8.09
C TYR A 236 23.53 10.60 -6.79
N THR A 237 22.40 9.92 -6.84
CA THR A 237 21.56 9.65 -5.67
C THR A 237 21.15 8.19 -5.64
N ASP A 238 21.08 7.62 -4.45
CA ASP A 238 20.63 6.24 -4.24
C ASP A 238 19.92 6.09 -2.90
N GLY A 239 18.98 5.16 -2.81
CA GLY A 239 18.29 4.77 -1.59
C GLY A 239 18.43 3.27 -1.34
N SER A 240 18.63 2.87 -0.09
CA SER A 240 18.72 1.46 0.27
C SER A 240 17.78 1.10 1.41
N LYS A 241 17.27 -0.14 1.36
CA LYS A 241 16.47 -0.76 2.42
C LYS A 241 16.94 -2.19 2.62
N SER A 242 17.51 -2.48 3.78
CA SER A 242 18.01 -3.79 4.16
C SER A 242 17.42 -4.24 5.51
N SER A 243 17.92 -5.35 6.05
CA SER A 243 17.65 -5.75 7.44
C SER A 243 18.19 -4.77 8.47
N ASP A 244 19.22 -4.02 8.10
CA ASP A 244 20.02 -3.19 9.01
C ASP A 244 19.47 -1.76 9.11
N GLY A 245 18.49 -1.42 8.26
CA GLY A 245 17.78 -0.16 8.29
C GLY A 245 17.44 0.38 6.90
N VAL A 246 17.07 1.66 6.86
CA VAL A 246 16.79 2.39 5.62
C VAL A 246 17.69 3.62 5.54
N THR A 247 18.33 3.82 4.39
CA THR A 247 19.31 4.88 4.16
C THR A 247 19.09 5.56 2.82
N SER A 248 19.43 6.85 2.77
CA SER A 248 19.44 7.66 1.55
C SER A 248 20.81 8.29 1.40
N ALA A 249 21.38 8.28 0.20
CA ALA A 249 22.68 8.88 -0.03
C ALA A 249 22.76 9.66 -1.34
N PHE A 250 23.73 10.57 -1.40
CA PHE A 250 24.18 11.15 -2.65
C PHE A 250 25.70 11.12 -2.76
N TYR A 251 26.18 11.15 -4.00
CA TYR A 251 27.58 11.21 -4.34
C TYR A 251 27.85 12.33 -5.34
N ASP A 252 28.82 13.17 -5.00
CA ASP A 252 29.37 14.23 -5.82
C ASP A 252 30.71 13.78 -6.42
N PRO A 253 30.78 13.53 -7.74
CA PRO A 253 32.01 13.12 -8.40
C PRO A 253 33.03 14.27 -8.59
N GLN A 254 32.61 15.53 -8.59
CA GLN A 254 33.50 16.69 -8.75
C GLN A 254 34.38 16.87 -7.51
N LEU A 255 33.76 16.83 -6.33
CA LEU A 255 34.45 16.99 -5.05
C LEU A 255 34.80 15.66 -4.38
N LYS A 256 34.35 14.53 -4.94
CA LYS A 256 34.48 13.18 -4.39
C LYS A 256 33.90 13.08 -2.97
N ILE A 257 32.76 13.74 -2.76
CA ILE A 257 32.05 13.77 -1.48
C ILE A 257 30.84 12.86 -1.58
N SER A 258 30.70 11.95 -0.63
CA SER A 258 29.47 11.20 -0.40
C SER A 258 28.83 11.63 0.91
N LYS A 259 27.50 11.64 0.96
CA LYS A 259 26.75 11.77 2.22
C LYS A 259 25.68 10.71 2.32
N CYS A 260 25.61 10.04 3.46
CA CYS A 260 24.62 9.03 3.78
C CYS A 260 23.77 9.42 4.99
N PHE A 261 22.46 9.28 4.88
CA PHE A 261 21.50 9.63 5.91
C PHE A 261 20.67 8.42 6.28
N GLN A 262 20.72 8.01 7.55
CA GLN A 262 19.83 6.97 8.08
C GLN A 262 18.45 7.59 8.32
N ILE A 263 17.41 6.94 7.81
CA ILE A 263 16.02 7.35 7.99
C ILE A 263 15.24 6.26 8.72
N ASN A 264 13.99 6.52 9.06
CA ASN A 264 13.18 5.58 9.84
C ASN A 264 13.04 4.23 9.12
N ASP A 265 13.18 3.11 9.84
CA ASP A 265 13.13 1.76 9.26
C ASP A 265 11.79 1.40 8.61
N ASN A 266 10.72 2.11 9.00
CA ASN A 266 9.41 1.96 8.39
C ASN A 266 9.33 2.58 6.99
N CYS A 267 10.26 3.48 6.61
CA CYS A 267 10.30 4.09 5.29
C CYS A 267 10.41 3.01 4.19
N THR A 268 9.72 3.24 3.09
CA THR A 268 9.82 2.39 1.90
C THR A 268 11.08 2.72 1.11
N ILE A 269 11.53 1.77 0.26
CA ILE A 269 12.61 2.04 -0.69
C ILE A 269 12.32 3.29 -1.53
N TYR A 270 11.07 3.44 -1.99
CA TYR A 270 10.61 4.63 -2.72
C TYR A 270 10.84 5.94 -1.95
N THR A 271 10.56 5.95 -0.64
CA THR A 271 10.79 7.11 0.21
C THR A 271 12.28 7.39 0.41
N ALA A 272 13.10 6.36 0.53
CA ALA A 272 14.56 6.50 0.61
C ALA A 272 15.12 7.15 -0.67
N GLU A 273 14.66 6.71 -1.85
CA GLU A 273 15.04 7.28 -3.15
C GLU A 273 14.62 8.75 -3.29
N CYS A 274 13.36 9.07 -2.97
CA CYS A 274 12.89 10.46 -3.00
C CYS A 274 13.69 11.33 -2.02
N TYR A 275 13.99 10.83 -0.83
CA TYR A 275 14.74 11.58 0.16
C TYR A 275 16.21 11.79 -0.25
N ALA A 276 16.81 10.84 -0.98
CA ALA A 276 18.15 10.99 -1.56
C ALA A 276 18.17 12.15 -2.58
N ILE A 277 17.17 12.23 -3.46
CA ILE A 277 17.00 13.36 -4.40
C ILE A 277 16.81 14.68 -3.64
N LEU A 278 16.00 14.69 -2.59
CA LEU A 278 15.80 15.88 -1.76
C LEU A 278 17.13 16.37 -1.16
N LYS A 279 17.94 15.46 -0.60
CA LYS A 279 19.25 15.82 -0.01
C LYS A 279 20.29 16.26 -1.04
N ALA A 280 20.27 15.66 -2.23
CA ALA A 280 21.09 16.12 -3.34
C ALA A 280 20.72 17.54 -3.78
N LEU A 281 19.43 17.87 -3.82
CA LEU A 281 18.95 19.22 -4.14
C LEU A 281 19.32 20.23 -3.04
N GLU A 282 19.15 19.89 -1.76
CA GLU A 282 19.58 20.75 -0.64
C GLU A 282 21.08 21.06 -0.73
N TYR A 283 21.89 20.07 -1.10
CA TYR A 283 23.31 20.24 -1.36
C TYR A 283 23.59 21.12 -2.59
N ALA A 284 22.91 20.83 -3.71
CA ALA A 284 23.01 21.55 -4.98
C ALA A 284 22.67 23.04 -4.88
N CYS A 285 21.81 23.44 -3.93
CA CYS A 285 21.52 24.84 -3.63
C CYS A 285 22.77 25.65 -3.30
N ASN A 286 23.79 25.04 -2.69
CA ASN A 286 25.01 25.72 -2.25
C ASN A 286 26.16 25.65 -3.28
N VAL A 287 25.97 24.91 -4.38
CA VAL A 287 26.97 24.81 -5.46
C VAL A 287 26.90 26.07 -6.34
N ASN A 288 28.04 26.59 -6.81
CA ASN A 288 28.07 27.82 -7.62
C ASN A 288 27.55 27.62 -9.06
N ASN A 289 27.55 26.40 -9.57
CA ASN A 289 27.11 26.09 -10.94
C ASN A 289 25.62 26.35 -11.14
N CYS A 290 25.28 26.95 -12.28
CA CYS A 290 23.90 27.17 -12.70
C CYS A 290 23.28 25.92 -13.35
N HIS A 291 24.08 25.08 -14.00
CA HIS A 291 23.59 23.87 -14.67
C HIS A 291 23.92 22.63 -13.84
N ILE A 292 22.88 21.95 -13.36
CA ILE A 292 23.01 20.82 -12.43
C ILE A 292 22.22 19.63 -12.96
N ILE A 293 22.83 18.46 -12.99
CA ILE A 293 22.20 17.19 -13.35
C ILE A 293 22.17 16.28 -12.12
N ILE A 294 20.98 15.86 -11.72
CA ILE A 294 20.79 14.82 -10.71
C ILE A 294 20.52 13.49 -11.41
N LEU A 295 21.37 12.52 -11.15
CA LEU A 295 21.36 11.17 -11.72
C LEU A 295 20.82 10.20 -10.66
N THR A 296 19.72 9.53 -10.97
CA THR A 296 19.05 8.58 -10.07
C THR A 296 18.66 7.32 -10.82
N ASP A 297 18.71 6.16 -10.18
CA ASP A 297 18.18 4.93 -10.74
C ASP A 297 16.71 4.65 -10.36
N SER A 298 16.12 5.52 -9.54
CA SER A 298 14.72 5.44 -9.14
C SER A 298 13.77 5.97 -10.22
N GLN A 299 13.45 5.12 -11.20
CA GLN A 299 12.43 5.43 -12.21
C GLN A 299 11.09 5.78 -11.56
N SER A 300 10.75 5.14 -10.44
CA SER A 300 9.53 5.43 -9.70
C SER A 300 9.49 6.86 -9.16
N ALA A 301 10.60 7.40 -8.65
CA ALA A 301 10.66 8.76 -8.13
C ALA A 301 10.47 9.78 -9.26
N LEU A 302 11.12 9.56 -10.40
CA LEU A 302 10.99 10.42 -11.60
C LEU A 302 9.55 10.44 -12.14
N LEU A 303 8.92 9.27 -12.29
CA LEU A 303 7.50 9.16 -12.68
C LEU A 303 6.55 9.80 -11.65
N GLY A 304 6.97 9.89 -10.39
CA GLY A 304 6.27 10.61 -9.34
C GLY A 304 6.33 12.13 -9.54
N LEU A 305 7.51 12.65 -9.90
CA LEU A 305 7.76 14.08 -10.11
C LEU A 305 7.19 14.61 -11.43
N GLU A 306 7.20 13.80 -12.48
CA GLU A 306 6.66 14.13 -13.81
C GLU A 306 5.17 14.49 -13.76
N LYS A 307 4.41 13.89 -12.83
CA LYS A 307 2.98 14.15 -12.69
C LYS A 307 2.74 15.57 -12.20
N THR A 308 2.12 16.39 -13.05
CA THR A 308 1.68 17.75 -12.71
C THR A 308 0.62 17.73 -11.61
N CYS A 309 -0.37 16.84 -11.72
CA CYS A 309 -1.43 16.65 -10.72
C CYS A 309 -1.06 15.60 -9.68
N LEU A 310 -0.48 16.04 -8.57
CA LEU A 310 -0.19 15.16 -7.43
C LEU A 310 -1.48 14.83 -6.67
N LYS A 311 -1.60 13.56 -6.26
CA LYS A 311 -2.76 13.07 -5.51
C LYS A 311 -2.59 13.33 -4.01
N TYR A 312 -3.70 13.25 -3.28
CA TYR A 312 -3.73 13.43 -1.82
C TYR A 312 -2.92 12.43 -1.00
N ASN A 313 -2.63 11.27 -1.58
CA ASN A 313 -1.86 10.20 -0.96
C ASN A 313 -0.41 10.17 -1.45
N THR A 314 0.02 11.20 -2.19
CA THR A 314 1.42 11.37 -2.59
C THR A 314 2.24 11.73 -1.35
N SER A 315 3.45 11.17 -1.24
CA SER A 315 4.39 11.54 -0.18
C SER A 315 4.68 13.05 -0.20
N TYR A 316 4.71 13.67 0.97
CA TYR A 316 5.04 15.10 1.12
C TYR A 316 6.45 15.43 0.60
N ILE A 317 7.36 14.46 0.60
CA ILE A 317 8.74 14.60 0.10
C ILE A 317 8.75 14.99 -1.38
N LEU A 318 7.85 14.43 -2.21
CA LEU A 318 7.75 14.83 -3.61
C LEU A 318 7.34 16.30 -3.77
N TYR A 319 6.51 16.80 -2.87
CA TYR A 319 6.10 18.20 -2.85
C TYR A 319 7.25 19.10 -2.41
N GLU A 320 8.06 18.68 -1.44
CA GLU A 320 9.29 19.37 -1.05
C GLU A 320 10.31 19.43 -2.19
N ILE A 321 10.50 18.33 -2.92
CA ILE A 321 11.36 18.29 -4.11
C ILE A 321 10.86 19.28 -5.17
N LYS A 322 9.56 19.27 -5.50
CA LYS A 322 9.00 20.22 -6.48
C LYS A 322 9.17 21.67 -6.04
N LYS A 323 8.96 21.95 -4.75
CA LYS A 323 9.20 23.27 -4.18
C LYS A 323 10.64 23.70 -4.43
N MET A 324 11.59 22.84 -4.08
CA MET A 324 13.00 23.16 -4.17
C MET A 324 13.47 23.33 -5.62
N LEU A 325 12.97 22.50 -6.55
CA LEU A 325 13.24 22.69 -7.98
C LEU A 325 12.72 24.04 -8.49
N TYR A 326 11.51 24.44 -8.07
CA TYR A 326 10.94 25.74 -8.42
C TYR A 326 11.72 26.90 -7.80
N ASP A 327 12.08 26.79 -6.52
CA ASP A 327 12.87 27.81 -5.82
C ASP A 327 14.25 27.96 -6.49
N MET A 328 14.92 26.86 -6.84
CA MET A 328 16.19 26.87 -7.58
C MET A 328 16.05 27.51 -8.97
N HIS A 329 14.94 27.25 -9.68
CA HIS A 329 14.66 27.89 -10.96
C HIS A 329 14.54 29.41 -10.85
N ILE A 330 13.84 29.92 -9.83
CA ILE A 330 13.73 31.37 -9.57
C ILE A 330 15.11 31.99 -9.30
N HIS A 331 16.00 31.26 -8.65
CA HIS A 331 17.37 31.71 -8.39
C HIS A 331 18.34 31.50 -9.58
N GLY A 332 17.82 31.20 -10.78
CA GLY A 332 18.61 31.09 -12.01
C GLY A 332 19.34 29.76 -12.18
N LYS A 333 19.06 28.75 -11.35
CA LYS A 333 19.62 27.40 -11.51
C LYS A 333 18.73 26.54 -12.39
N VAL A 334 19.35 25.87 -13.36
CA VAL A 334 18.73 24.88 -14.24
C VAL A 334 19.09 23.50 -13.73
N VAL A 335 18.13 22.86 -13.06
CA VAL A 335 18.27 21.48 -12.59
C VAL A 335 17.60 20.53 -13.57
N GLN A 336 18.32 19.50 -14.01
CA GLN A 336 17.81 18.42 -14.85
C GLN A 336 17.89 17.10 -14.09
N LEU A 337 16.82 16.32 -14.09
CA LEU A 337 16.80 14.96 -13.55
C LEU A 337 16.99 13.96 -14.70
N GLN A 338 17.88 12.99 -14.52
CA GLN A 338 18.18 11.96 -15.51
C GLN A 338 18.17 10.58 -14.85
N TRP A 339 17.43 9.65 -15.45
CA TRP A 339 17.45 8.26 -15.04
C TRP A 339 18.72 7.55 -15.50
N VAL A 340 19.31 6.73 -14.65
CA VAL A 340 20.41 5.81 -15.00
C VAL A 340 20.10 4.40 -14.51
N PRO A 341 20.56 3.34 -15.19
CA PRO A 341 20.35 1.98 -14.72
C PRO A 341 21.22 1.67 -13.50
N SER A 342 20.62 0.97 -12.53
CA SER A 342 21.34 0.38 -11.41
C SER A 342 22.23 -0.78 -11.86
N HIS A 343 23.37 -0.98 -11.19
CA HIS A 343 24.32 -2.10 -11.40
C HIS A 343 24.84 -2.31 -12.84
N ASN A 344 24.95 -1.23 -13.62
CA ASN A 344 25.36 -1.28 -15.03
C ASN A 344 26.76 -0.70 -15.30
N GLY A 345 27.65 -0.61 -14.30
CA GLY A 345 29.00 -0.09 -14.50
C GLY A 345 29.08 1.45 -14.54
N ILE A 346 28.01 2.16 -14.19
CA ILE A 346 28.03 3.63 -14.10
C ILE A 346 28.68 4.01 -12.77
N ILE A 347 29.94 4.46 -12.84
CA ILE A 347 30.82 4.64 -11.68
C ILE A 347 30.17 5.52 -10.60
N GLY A 348 29.55 6.64 -11.00
CA GLY A 348 28.91 7.55 -10.04
C GLY A 348 27.69 6.95 -9.33
N ASN A 349 26.91 6.11 -10.03
CA ASN A 349 25.75 5.43 -9.44
C ASN A 349 26.21 4.33 -8.48
N GLU A 350 27.24 3.57 -8.86
CA GLU A 350 27.83 2.55 -7.98
C GLU A 350 28.43 3.16 -6.71
N LEU A 351 29.04 4.34 -6.79
CA LEU A 351 29.55 5.05 -5.62
C LEU A 351 28.42 5.59 -4.73
N ALA A 352 27.29 6.01 -5.30
CA ALA A 352 26.11 6.37 -4.52
C ALA A 352 25.50 5.14 -3.80
N ASP A 353 25.39 3.99 -4.47
CA ASP A 353 24.94 2.72 -3.87
C ASP A 353 25.92 2.19 -2.82
N GLN A 354 27.23 2.36 -3.02
CA GLN A 354 28.21 2.06 -1.98
C GLN A 354 28.07 3.00 -0.77
N ALA A 355 27.74 4.28 -0.99
CA ALA A 355 27.55 5.24 0.08
C ALA A 355 26.34 4.89 0.97
N THR A 356 25.26 4.32 0.41
CA THR A 356 24.11 3.87 1.22
C THR A 356 24.46 2.70 2.14
N ARG A 357 25.45 1.87 1.77
CA ARG A 357 25.95 0.74 2.58
C ARG A 357 27.05 1.13 3.56
N GLY A 358 27.54 2.36 3.46
CA GLY A 358 28.53 2.92 4.37
C GLY A 358 27.94 3.32 5.72
N ARG A 359 28.79 3.87 6.58
CA ARG A 359 28.34 4.47 7.85
C ARG A 359 27.54 5.75 7.56
N ALA A 360 26.36 5.87 8.14
CA ALA A 360 25.56 7.09 8.01
C ALA A 360 26.30 8.30 8.61
N ASP A 361 26.37 9.39 7.84
CA ASP A 361 26.87 10.69 8.28
C ASP A 361 25.90 11.37 9.25
N GLY A 362 24.60 11.09 9.12
CA GLY A 362 23.55 11.66 9.95
C GLY A 362 22.39 10.70 10.18
N ASN A 363 21.84 10.70 11.40
CA ASN A 363 20.63 9.95 11.72
C ASN A 363 19.41 10.88 11.68
N HIS A 364 18.66 10.80 10.59
CA HIS A 364 17.45 11.58 10.35
C HIS A 364 16.16 10.81 10.71
N SER A 365 16.27 9.65 11.37
CA SER A 365 15.13 8.79 11.72
C SER A 365 14.04 9.46 12.55
N ASN A 366 14.38 10.52 13.30
CA ASN A 366 13.46 11.33 14.10
C ASN A 366 13.13 12.70 13.47
N TRP A 367 14.03 13.22 12.62
CA TRP A 367 13.86 14.52 11.97
C TRP A 367 12.91 14.39 10.78
N MET A 368 13.21 13.46 9.89
CA MET A 368 12.37 13.19 8.73
C MET A 368 11.08 12.54 9.20
N LYS A 369 9.95 13.21 9.01
CA LYS A 369 8.65 12.66 9.38
C LYS A 369 8.24 11.60 8.38
N THR A 370 7.97 10.38 8.84
CA THR A 370 7.69 9.26 7.94
C THR A 370 6.30 9.41 7.31
N PRO A 371 6.15 9.35 5.97
CA PRO A 371 4.83 9.37 5.35
C PRO A 371 3.95 8.23 5.90
N TYR A 372 2.69 8.50 6.22
CA TYR A 372 1.80 7.48 6.81
C TYR A 372 1.60 6.26 5.90
N THR A 373 1.82 6.42 4.59
CA THR A 373 1.75 5.35 3.59
C THR A 373 2.80 4.29 3.77
N ASP A 374 3.93 4.61 4.39
CA ASP A 374 5.10 3.75 4.48
C ASP A 374 4.91 2.66 5.55
N PHE A 375 4.21 3.01 6.62
CA PHE A 375 3.79 2.07 7.67
C PHE A 375 2.83 0.98 7.15
N ARG A 376 2.25 1.13 5.95
CA ARG A 376 1.40 0.08 5.35
C ARG A 376 2.18 -1.21 5.10
N CYS A 377 3.49 -1.14 4.90
CA CYS A 377 4.31 -2.33 4.68
C CYS A 377 4.36 -3.20 5.93
N THR A 378 4.58 -2.58 7.11
CA THR A 378 4.56 -3.22 8.42
C THR A 378 3.25 -3.97 8.66
N PHE A 379 2.11 -3.32 8.42
CA PHE A 379 0.79 -3.96 8.52
C PHE A 379 0.59 -5.08 7.50
N THR A 380 1.07 -4.90 6.27
CA THR A 380 1.00 -5.95 5.24
C THR A 380 1.79 -7.19 5.66
N MET A 381 2.93 -7.02 6.33
CA MET A 381 3.72 -8.13 6.88
C MET A 381 3.01 -8.81 8.05
N ALA A 382 2.43 -8.03 8.97
CA ALA A 382 1.62 -8.56 10.08
C ALA A 382 0.42 -9.36 9.58
N LEU A 383 -0.34 -8.84 8.60
CA LEU A 383 -1.47 -9.53 7.97
C LEU A 383 -1.06 -10.82 7.26
N LYS A 384 0.11 -10.84 6.60
CA LYS A 384 0.67 -12.07 6.01
C LYS A 384 0.98 -13.10 7.10
N SER A 385 1.51 -12.67 8.24
CA SER A 385 1.77 -13.55 9.39
C SER A 385 0.47 -14.12 9.95
N LEU A 386 -0.53 -13.26 10.18
CA LEU A 386 -1.88 -13.64 10.63
C LEU A 386 -2.53 -14.62 9.67
N TYR A 387 -2.40 -14.42 8.35
CA TYR A 387 -2.94 -15.36 7.37
C TYR A 387 -2.26 -16.73 7.43
N LYS A 388 -0.93 -16.76 7.62
CA LYS A 388 -0.19 -18.02 7.81
C LYS A 388 -0.63 -18.75 9.08
N GLU A 389 -0.90 -18.03 10.16
CA GLU A 389 -1.40 -18.62 11.40
C GLU A 389 -2.82 -19.16 11.24
N TYR A 390 -3.72 -18.35 10.65
CA TYR A 390 -5.07 -18.79 10.29
C TYR A 390 -5.05 -20.06 9.43
N TRP A 391 -4.21 -20.09 8.40
CA TRP A 391 -4.00 -21.26 7.54
C TRP A 391 -3.60 -22.49 8.34
N LYS A 392 -2.59 -22.36 9.21
CA LYS A 392 -2.10 -23.47 10.04
C LYS A 392 -3.16 -24.02 11.00
N THR A 393 -4.05 -23.17 11.50
CA THR A 393 -5.11 -23.58 12.43
C THR A 393 -6.22 -24.29 11.68
N VAL A 394 -6.80 -23.66 10.67
CA VAL A 394 -7.97 -24.20 9.94
C VAL A 394 -7.59 -25.45 9.15
N SER A 395 -6.36 -25.52 8.61
CA SER A 395 -5.92 -26.68 7.83
C SER A 395 -5.76 -27.97 8.64
N LYS A 396 -5.79 -27.90 9.97
CA LYS A 396 -5.81 -29.10 10.83
C LYS A 396 -7.20 -29.74 10.90
N GLU A 397 -8.24 -28.94 10.70
CA GLU A 397 -9.64 -29.36 10.81
C GLU A 397 -10.27 -29.59 9.43
N GLU A 398 -9.97 -28.72 8.45
CA GLU A 398 -10.54 -28.75 7.11
C GLU A 398 -9.45 -28.65 6.02
N GLY A 399 -9.57 -29.44 4.95
CA GLY A 399 -8.65 -29.33 3.80
C GLY A 399 -7.23 -29.81 4.07
N THR A 400 -7.07 -30.76 5.00
CA THR A 400 -5.78 -31.37 5.40
C THR A 400 -4.94 -31.84 4.22
N TRP A 401 -5.54 -32.59 3.28
CA TRP A 401 -4.86 -33.08 2.09
C TRP A 401 -4.23 -31.94 1.25
N TYR A 402 -4.97 -30.85 1.03
CA TYR A 402 -4.44 -29.71 0.28
C TYR A 402 -3.31 -29.02 1.04
N ALA A 403 -3.36 -29.01 2.38
CA ALA A 403 -2.32 -28.42 3.21
C ALA A 403 -1.00 -29.23 3.21
N ASP A 404 -1.05 -30.53 2.94
CA ASP A 404 0.15 -31.35 2.71
C ASP A 404 0.90 -30.91 1.45
N ILE A 405 0.16 -30.51 0.41
CA ILE A 405 0.70 -29.96 -0.84
C ILE A 405 1.16 -28.52 -0.63
N GLN A 406 0.27 -27.67 -0.11
CA GLN A 406 0.48 -26.24 0.05
C GLN A 406 0.68 -25.87 1.52
N LYS A 407 1.93 -25.98 1.99
CA LYS A 407 2.30 -25.77 3.40
C LYS A 407 2.02 -24.36 3.94
N ALA A 408 1.94 -23.36 3.08
CA ALA A 408 1.67 -21.96 3.47
C ALA A 408 0.94 -21.21 2.35
N PRO A 409 0.15 -20.16 2.65
CA PRO A 409 -0.52 -19.40 1.61
C PRO A 409 0.46 -18.77 0.60
N PRO A 410 0.28 -18.98 -0.71
CA PRO A 410 1.18 -18.45 -1.72
C PRO A 410 1.01 -16.94 -1.90
N ALA A 411 2.10 -16.27 -2.30
CA ALA A 411 2.06 -14.82 -2.58
C ALA A 411 1.41 -14.49 -3.93
N GLN A 412 1.40 -15.45 -4.86
CA GLN A 412 0.82 -15.34 -6.19
C GLN A 412 0.26 -16.69 -6.63
N ILE A 413 -0.78 -16.64 -7.45
CA ILE A 413 -1.37 -17.82 -8.10
C ILE A 413 -0.32 -18.55 -8.96
N TRP A 414 -0.24 -19.88 -8.87
CA TRP A 414 0.79 -20.68 -9.54
C TRP A 414 0.70 -20.60 -11.07
N TYR A 415 -0.51 -20.46 -11.61
CA TYR A 415 -0.75 -20.35 -13.05
C TYR A 415 -0.46 -18.95 -13.64
N ASN A 416 0.03 -17.97 -12.86
CA ASN A 416 0.42 -16.66 -13.40
C ASN A 416 1.59 -16.75 -14.41
N LYS A 417 2.49 -17.71 -14.20
CA LYS A 417 3.68 -17.90 -15.05
C LYS A 417 3.40 -18.82 -16.24
N LEU A 418 2.25 -19.48 -16.26
CA LEU A 418 1.88 -20.52 -17.19
C LEU A 418 0.91 -20.00 -18.25
N LYS A 419 1.34 -19.00 -19.05
CA LYS A 419 0.51 -18.33 -20.07
C LYS A 419 -0.10 -19.27 -21.12
N GLN A 420 0.45 -20.48 -21.26
CA GLN A 420 0.01 -21.48 -22.23
C GLN A 420 -1.22 -22.29 -21.78
N TYR A 421 -1.55 -22.27 -20.48
CA TYR A 421 -2.64 -23.07 -19.94
C TYR A 421 -3.96 -22.32 -20.04
N ASN A 422 -4.92 -22.91 -20.77
CA ASN A 422 -6.27 -22.39 -20.83
C ASN A 422 -7.05 -22.70 -19.54
N ARG A 423 -8.21 -22.06 -19.36
CA ARG A 423 -9.08 -22.27 -18.18
C ARG A 423 -9.36 -23.75 -17.93
N LYS A 424 -9.66 -24.52 -18.99
CA LYS A 424 -9.96 -25.95 -18.88
C LYS A 424 -8.84 -26.66 -18.12
N CYS A 425 -7.59 -26.50 -18.55
CA CYS A 425 -6.46 -27.14 -17.87
C CYS A 425 -6.32 -26.70 -16.41
N ILE A 426 -6.43 -25.39 -16.13
CA ILE A 426 -6.29 -24.86 -14.76
C ILE A 426 -7.40 -25.42 -13.86
N VAL A 427 -8.66 -25.31 -14.28
CA VAL A 427 -9.81 -25.80 -13.51
C VAL A 427 -9.73 -27.32 -13.36
N THR A 428 -9.35 -28.07 -14.39
CA THR A 428 -9.12 -29.51 -14.27
C THR A 428 -8.11 -29.79 -13.17
N ILE A 429 -6.91 -29.18 -13.19
CA ILE A 429 -5.90 -29.38 -12.15
C ILE A 429 -6.43 -29.06 -10.75
N ILE A 430 -7.16 -27.95 -10.58
CA ILE A 430 -7.73 -27.56 -9.28
C ILE A 430 -8.81 -28.54 -8.80
N THR A 431 -9.57 -29.11 -9.73
CA THR A 431 -10.73 -29.97 -9.45
C THR A 431 -10.41 -31.45 -9.45
N LEU A 432 -9.17 -31.85 -9.79
CA LEU A 432 -8.77 -33.26 -9.78
C LEU A 432 -9.06 -33.84 -8.39
N PRO A 433 -10.02 -34.77 -8.28
CA PRO A 433 -10.25 -35.47 -7.03
C PRO A 433 -9.07 -36.41 -6.87
N ASP A 434 -8.17 -36.09 -5.96
CA ASP A 434 -7.13 -36.98 -5.47
C ASP A 434 -6.23 -37.63 -6.54
N ALA A 435 -5.00 -37.11 -6.61
CA ALA A 435 -3.82 -37.93 -6.89
C ALA A 435 -3.57 -38.99 -5.78
N GLN A 436 -4.62 -39.61 -5.24
CA GLN A 436 -4.57 -40.83 -4.42
C GLN A 436 -4.71 -42.10 -5.28
N SER A 437 -4.99 -41.97 -6.58
CA SER A 437 -5.21 -43.11 -7.49
C SER A 437 -4.11 -43.31 -8.54
N LEU A 438 -3.00 -42.58 -8.45
CA LEU A 438 -1.91 -42.61 -9.45
C LEU A 438 -0.51 -42.86 -8.87
N ILE A 439 -0.39 -43.36 -7.63
CA ILE A 439 0.85 -43.90 -7.07
C ILE A 439 0.58 -45.26 -6.44
#